data_AF-A0A956FAH7-F1
#
_entry.id   AF-A0A956FAH7-F1
#
_cell.length_a   1.000
_cell.length_b   1.000
_cell.length_c   1.000
_cell.angle_alpha   90.00
_cell.angle_beta   90.00
_cell.angle_gamma   90.00
#
_symmetry.space_group_name_H-M   'P 1'
#
loop_
_entity.id
_entity.type
_entity.pdbx_description
1 polymer ?
#
loop_
_entity_poly.entity_id
_entity_poly.type
_entity_poly.pdbx_seq_one_letter_code
_entity_poly.pdbx_strand_id
1 'polypeptide(L)'
;MIVRYRWRVRLGTALAIAIIGATVGVSWYSFVRAPGPRRVCDHVASLRRHFPQDSSRLEAALRPLSDRGEVPQTADQLCMWYFGAEQKELSFVGYGQRSRCVTSAETPAELLACL
;
A
#
# COMPACT_ATOMS: atom_id res chain seq x y z
N MET A 1 44.55 -15.73 -22.24
CA MET A 1 43.64 -14.64 -21.80
C MET A 1 42.14 -14.94 -21.99
N ILE A 2 41.72 -15.67 -23.03
CA ILE A 2 40.29 -15.90 -23.39
C ILE A 2 39.47 -16.64 -22.31
N VAL A 3 40.07 -17.57 -21.56
CA VAL A 3 39.35 -18.39 -20.56
C VAL A 3 38.90 -17.56 -19.34
N ARG A 4 39.69 -16.56 -18.92
CA ARG A 4 39.33 -15.68 -17.78
C ARG A 4 38.12 -14.80 -18.07
N TYR A 5 37.91 -14.44 -19.34
CA TYR A 5 36.77 -13.61 -19.76
C TYR A 5 35.45 -14.40 -19.72
N ARG A 6 35.46 -15.68 -20.12
CA ARG A 6 34.26 -16.54 -20.10
C ARG A 6 33.70 -16.79 -18.69
N TRP A 7 34.56 -16.92 -17.69
CA TRP A 7 34.13 -17.12 -16.30
C TRP A 7 33.49 -15.86 -15.69
N ARG A 8 34.03 -14.68 -15.98
CA ARG A 8 33.45 -13.40 -15.51
C ARG A 8 32.10 -13.10 -16.14
N VAL A 9 31.93 -13.41 -17.43
CA VAL A 9 30.63 -13.25 -18.11
C VAL A 9 29.58 -14.19 -17.53
N ARG A 10 29.93 -15.45 -17.22
CA ARG A 10 29.01 -16.40 -16.57
C ARG A 10 28.63 -16.01 -15.14
N LEU A 11 29.56 -15.45 -14.37
CA LEU A 11 29.28 -14.90 -13.05
C LEU A 11 28.39 -13.65 -13.12
N GLY A 12 28.63 -12.77 -14.10
CA GLY A 12 27.82 -11.58 -14.31
C GLY A 12 26.37 -11.90 -14.72
N THR A 13 26.18 -12.86 -15.62
CA THR A 13 24.83 -13.29 -16.02
C THR A 13 24.10 -14.03 -14.91
N ALA A 14 24.78 -14.89 -14.14
CA ALA A 14 24.18 -15.54 -12.98
C ALA A 14 23.73 -14.54 -11.91
N LEU A 15 24.55 -13.52 -11.63
CA LEU A 15 24.21 -12.44 -10.71
C LEU A 15 23.01 -11.62 -11.21
N ALA A 16 22.99 -11.27 -12.51
CA ALA A 16 21.88 -10.54 -13.10
C ALA A 16 20.57 -11.33 -13.03
N ILE A 17 20.59 -12.64 -13.32
CA ILE A 17 19.41 -13.50 -13.20
C ILE A 17 18.93 -13.60 -11.75
N ALA A 18 19.85 -13.71 -10.79
CA ALA A 18 19.50 -13.74 -9.37
C ALA A 18 18.86 -12.42 -8.92
N ILE A 19 19.40 -11.28 -9.34
CA ILE A 19 18.83 -9.96 -9.05
C ILE A 19 17.44 -9.85 -9.66
N ILE A 20 17.28 -10.15 -10.96
CA ILE A 20 15.98 -10.08 -11.66
C ILE A 20 14.96 -11.02 -11.02
N GLY A 21 15.35 -12.25 -10.69
CA GLY A 21 14.49 -13.21 -10.02
C GLY A 21 14.06 -12.72 -8.63
N ALA A 22 14.97 -12.12 -7.87
CA ALA A 22 14.66 -11.54 -6.57
C ALA A 22 13.73 -10.31 -6.70
N THR A 23 13.97 -9.40 -7.65
CA THR A 23 13.07 -8.25 -7.86
C THR A 23 11.68 -8.69 -8.29
N VAL A 24 11.58 -9.60 -9.27
CA VAL A 24 10.28 -10.11 -9.73
C VAL A 24 9.56 -10.85 -8.59
N GLY A 25 10.28 -11.66 -7.81
CA GLY A 25 9.73 -12.36 -6.66
C GLY A 25 9.22 -11.40 -5.57
N VAL A 26 9.97 -10.35 -5.23
CA VAL A 26 9.58 -9.34 -4.24
C VAL A 26 8.41 -8.48 -4.74
N SER A 27 8.41 -8.12 -6.03
CA SER A 27 7.31 -7.40 -6.67
C SER A 27 6.04 -8.25 -6.71
N TRP A 28 6.13 -9.53 -7.08
CA TRP A 28 4.99 -10.46 -7.09
C TRP A 28 4.48 -10.76 -5.68
N TYR A 29 5.37 -10.98 -4.72
CA TYR A 29 4.99 -11.16 -3.32
C TYR A 29 4.28 -9.90 -2.79
N SER A 30 4.74 -8.72 -3.22
CA SER A 30 4.07 -7.47 -2.91
C SER A 30 2.76 -7.25 -3.66
N PHE A 31 2.64 -7.83 -4.85
CA PHE A 31 1.42 -7.87 -5.65
C PHE A 31 0.34 -8.74 -5.02
N VAL A 32 0.66 -9.98 -4.66
CA VAL A 32 -0.30 -10.92 -4.10
C VAL A 32 -0.71 -10.55 -2.67
N ARG A 33 0.14 -9.84 -1.92
CA ARG A 33 -0.13 -9.46 -0.52
C ARG A 33 -0.51 -8.00 -0.31
N ALA A 34 -0.67 -7.17 -1.34
CA ALA A 34 -1.21 -5.84 -1.12
C ALA A 34 -2.62 -5.99 -0.51
N PRO A 35 -2.86 -5.53 0.73
CA PRO A 35 -4.18 -5.67 1.34
C PRO A 35 -5.18 -4.89 0.49
N GLY A 36 -6.20 -5.60 0.01
CA GLY A 36 -7.26 -4.96 -0.76
C GLY A 36 -8.00 -3.91 0.06
N PRO A 37 -8.68 -2.96 -0.60
CA PRO A 37 -9.31 -1.80 0.05
C PRO A 37 -10.26 -2.20 1.19
N ARG A 38 -10.94 -3.35 1.04
CA ARG A 38 -11.80 -3.92 2.09
C ARG A 38 -11.06 -4.21 3.39
N ARG A 39 -9.92 -4.91 3.32
CA ARG A 39 -9.13 -5.26 4.53
C ARG A 39 -8.57 -4.02 5.21
N VAL A 40 -8.14 -3.03 4.41
CA VAL A 40 -7.65 -1.75 4.94
C VAL A 40 -8.78 -1.04 5.71
N CYS A 41 -9.98 -0.99 5.13
CA CYS A 41 -11.12 -0.35 5.79
C CYS A 41 -11.66 -1.11 7.00
N ASP A 42 -11.63 -2.44 6.99
CA ASP A 42 -11.96 -3.24 8.17
C ASP A 42 -11.00 -2.92 9.34
N HIS A 43 -9.71 -2.70 9.05
CA HIS A 43 -8.71 -2.30 10.05
C HIS A 43 -8.96 -0.88 10.57
N VAL A 44 -9.21 0.08 9.67
CA VAL A 44 -9.56 1.46 10.04
C VAL A 44 -10.82 1.49 10.93
N ALA A 45 -11.86 0.70 10.58
CA ALA A 45 -13.07 0.56 11.37
C ALA A 45 -12.81 -0.10 12.73
N SER A 46 -11.85 -1.03 12.82
CA SER A 46 -11.38 -1.57 14.08
C SER A 46 -10.73 -0.49 14.95
N LEU A 47 -9.79 0.27 14.40
CA LEU A 47 -9.11 1.35 15.12
C LEU A 47 -10.08 2.42 15.62
N ARG A 48 -11.05 2.80 14.79
CA ARG A 48 -12.12 3.73 15.19
C ARG A 48 -12.92 3.24 16.41
N ARG A 49 -13.23 1.94 16.46
CA ARG A 49 -13.96 1.35 17.59
C ARG A 49 -13.12 1.37 18.88
N HIS A 50 -11.80 1.20 18.77
CA HIS A 50 -10.88 1.26 19.90
C HIS A 50 -10.53 2.69 20.33
N PHE A 51 -10.58 3.66 19.41
CA PHE A 51 -10.24 5.07 19.63
C PHE A 51 -11.35 6.02 19.13
N PRO A 52 -12.52 6.04 19.79
CA PRO A 52 -13.65 6.84 19.34
C PRO A 52 -13.38 8.35 19.40
N GLN A 53 -12.52 8.83 20.31
CA GLN A 53 -12.18 10.25 20.39
C GLN A 53 -11.45 10.81 19.16
N ASP A 54 -10.75 9.97 18.39
CA ASP A 54 -9.98 10.38 17.21
C ASP A 54 -10.75 10.15 15.89
N SER A 55 -12.00 9.68 15.97
CA SER A 55 -12.78 9.31 14.78
C SER A 55 -13.00 10.47 13.81
N SER A 56 -13.19 11.69 14.32
CA SER A 56 -13.40 12.89 13.50
C SER A 56 -12.15 13.30 12.74
N ARG A 57 -10.96 13.12 13.33
CA ARG A 57 -9.66 13.39 12.68
C ARG A 57 -9.40 12.37 11.57
N LEU A 58 -9.67 11.10 11.84
CA LEU A 58 -9.61 10.00 10.87
C LEU A 58 -10.55 10.25 9.67
N GLU A 59 -11.81 10.63 9.94
CA GLU A 59 -12.77 10.97 8.88
C GLU A 59 -12.33 12.18 8.06
N ALA A 60 -11.72 13.18 8.69
CA ALA A 60 -11.20 14.36 7.98
C ALA A 60 -10.04 13.99 7.04
N ALA A 61 -9.14 13.10 7.45
CA ALA A 61 -8.01 12.65 6.63
C ALA A 61 -8.45 11.75 5.45
N LEU A 62 -9.50 10.95 5.63
CA LEU A 62 -10.06 10.09 4.58
C LEU A 62 -11.05 10.84 3.66
N ARG A 63 -11.34 12.10 3.94
CA ARG A 63 -12.32 12.86 3.17
C ARG A 63 -11.75 13.16 1.77
N PRO A 64 -12.55 12.99 0.70
CA PRO A 64 -12.14 13.36 -0.64
C PRO A 64 -11.68 14.83 -0.69
N LEU A 65 -10.53 15.11 -1.31
CA LEU A 65 -10.13 16.46 -1.72
C LEU A 65 -10.89 16.96 -2.97
N SER A 66 -11.75 16.10 -3.54
CA SER A 66 -12.47 16.34 -4.79
C SER A 66 -13.83 17.00 -4.55
N ASP A 67 -14.04 18.17 -5.16
CA ASP A 67 -15.30 18.94 -5.19
C ASP A 67 -16.40 18.32 -6.09
N ARG A 68 -16.17 17.17 -6.75
CA ARG A 68 -16.98 16.76 -7.93
C ARG A 68 -17.68 15.40 -7.84
N GLY A 69 -17.99 14.89 -6.67
CA GLY A 69 -18.75 13.64 -6.56
C GLY A 69 -19.60 13.54 -5.30
N GLU A 70 -20.60 12.65 -5.34
CA GLU A 70 -21.36 12.23 -4.15
C GLU A 70 -20.38 11.83 -3.05
N VAL A 71 -20.33 12.63 -1.99
CA VAL A 71 -19.53 12.33 -0.81
C VAL A 71 -20.24 11.20 -0.07
N PRO A 72 -19.59 10.04 0.11
CA PRO A 72 -20.19 8.94 0.85
C PRO A 72 -20.59 9.36 2.27
N GLN A 73 -21.78 8.95 2.71
CA GLN A 73 -22.40 9.41 3.97
C GLN A 73 -21.93 8.63 5.20
N THR A 74 -21.31 7.46 5.00
CA THR A 74 -20.82 6.60 6.08
C THR A 74 -19.31 6.49 6.03
N ALA A 75 -18.67 6.33 7.19
CA ALA A 75 -17.21 6.27 7.26
C ALA A 75 -16.60 5.04 6.57
N ASP A 76 -17.30 3.90 6.57
CA ASP A 76 -16.85 2.72 5.85
C ASP A 76 -16.89 2.96 4.33
N GLN A 77 -17.90 3.68 3.84
CA GLN A 77 -17.95 4.10 2.44
C GLN A 77 -16.90 5.18 2.11
N LEU A 78 -16.63 6.13 3.01
CA LEU A 78 -15.54 7.11 2.88
C LEU A 78 -14.19 6.41 2.73
N CYS A 79 -13.90 5.43 3.59
CA CYS A 79 -12.67 4.66 3.49
C CYS A 79 -12.58 3.89 2.17
N MET A 80 -13.64 3.16 1.80
CA MET A 80 -13.66 2.39 0.55
C MET A 80 -13.51 3.28 -0.69
N TRP A 81 -14.09 4.48 -0.65
CA TRP A 81 -13.96 5.46 -1.71
C TRP A 81 -12.54 6.01 -1.79
N TYR A 82 -11.95 6.43 -0.66
CA TYR A 82 -10.58 6.95 -0.59
C TYR A 82 -9.58 5.93 -1.14
N PHE A 83 -9.58 4.70 -0.61
CA PHE A 83 -8.65 3.68 -1.08
C PHE A 83 -8.98 3.18 -2.49
N GLY A 84 -10.22 3.28 -2.94
CA GLY A 84 -10.60 3.01 -4.33
C GLY A 84 -10.11 4.08 -5.32
N ALA A 85 -10.09 5.35 -4.91
CA ALA A 85 -9.54 6.46 -5.69
C ALA A 85 -8.01 6.41 -5.72
N GLU A 86 -7.38 6.20 -4.56
CA GLU A 86 -5.95 6.01 -4.40
C GLU A 86 -5.42 4.83 -5.22
N GLN A 87 -6.16 3.73 -5.30
CA GLN A 87 -5.79 2.59 -6.15
C GLN A 87 -5.80 2.94 -7.66
N LYS A 88 -6.58 3.95 -8.07
CA LYS A 88 -6.61 4.44 -9.46
C LYS A 88 -5.54 5.46 -9.76
N GLU A 89 -5.20 6.33 -8.79
CA GLU A 89 -4.20 7.39 -8.97
C GLU A 89 -2.77 6.92 -8.70
N LEU A 90 -2.55 6.12 -7.65
CA LEU A 90 -1.23 5.61 -7.32
C LEU A 90 -0.81 4.48 -8.25
N SER A 91 0.50 4.40 -8.50
CA SER A 91 1.10 3.16 -8.99
C SER A 91 0.78 2.01 -8.03
N PHE A 92 0.67 0.80 -8.57
CA PHE A 92 0.37 -0.40 -7.78
C PHE A 92 1.31 -0.57 -6.57
N VAL A 93 2.61 -0.25 -6.75
CA VAL A 93 3.61 -0.30 -5.67
C VAL A 93 3.34 0.76 -4.59
N GLY A 94 2.97 1.98 -5.00
CA GLY A 94 2.60 3.06 -4.07
C GLY A 94 1.38 2.69 -3.23
N TYR A 95 0.33 2.18 -3.88
CA TYR A 95 -0.86 1.68 -3.17
C TYR A 95 -0.51 0.54 -2.20
N GLY A 96 0.31 -0.42 -2.64
CA GLY A 96 0.75 -1.54 -1.80
C GLY A 96 1.55 -1.12 -0.57
N GLN A 97 2.38 -0.06 -0.68
CA GLN A 97 3.10 0.50 0.46
C GLN A 97 2.16 1.23 1.43
N ARG A 98 1.30 2.11 0.92
CA ARG A 98 0.34 2.87 1.74
C ARG A 98 -0.63 1.94 2.48
N SER A 99 -1.22 0.98 1.77
CA SER A 99 -2.14 -0.01 2.36
C SER A 99 -1.49 -0.88 3.44
N ARG A 100 -0.20 -1.23 3.30
CA ARG A 100 0.57 -1.90 4.36
C ARG A 100 0.81 -1.00 5.57
N CYS A 101 1.22 0.26 5.35
CA CYS A 101 1.41 1.22 6.43
C CYS A 101 0.14 1.36 7.27
N VAL A 102 -1.02 1.51 6.60
CA VAL A 102 -2.32 1.65 7.28
C VAL A 102 -2.71 0.37 8.04
N THR A 103 -2.47 -0.81 7.46
CA THR A 103 -2.79 -2.08 8.14
C THR A 103 -1.80 -2.48 9.23
N SER A 104 -0.61 -1.84 9.29
CA SER A 104 0.34 -1.98 10.39
C SER A 104 0.18 -0.93 11.50
N ALA A 105 -0.59 0.13 11.26
CA ALA A 105 -0.79 1.17 12.26
C ALA A 105 -1.61 0.63 13.44
N GLU A 106 -1.10 0.84 14.66
CA GLU A 106 -1.75 0.42 15.90
C GLU A 106 -2.51 1.58 16.57
N THR A 107 -2.16 2.81 16.21
CA THR A 107 -2.78 4.03 16.74
C THR A 107 -3.32 4.95 15.64
N PRO A 108 -4.30 5.82 15.95
CA PRO A 108 -4.79 6.84 15.00
C PRO A 108 -3.69 7.77 14.49
N ALA A 109 -2.69 8.10 15.34
CA ALA A 109 -1.59 8.97 14.97
C ALA A 109 -0.66 8.33 13.92
N GLU A 110 -0.34 7.05 14.07
CA GLU A 110 0.41 6.28 13.07
C GLU A 110 -0.36 6.14 11.78
N LEU A 111 -1.67 5.89 11.87
CA LEU A 111 -2.52 5.78 10.70
C LEU A 111 -2.57 7.11 9.92
N LEU A 112 -2.71 8.24 10.61
CA LEU A 112 -2.66 9.57 10.00
C LEU A 112 -1.32 9.88 9.34
N ALA A 113 -0.21 9.33 9.83
CA ALA A 113 1.09 9.48 9.17
C ALA A 113 1.21 8.67 7.86
N CYS A 114 0.35 7.67 7.67
CA CYS A 114 0.30 6.84 6.46
C CYS A 114 -0.63 7.39 5.35
N LEU A 115 -1.63 8.19 5.73
CA LEU A 115 -2.61 8.81 4.82
C LEU A 115 -2.03 10.09 4.23
#